data_AF-A0A1A8N9U6-F1
#
_entry.id   AF-A0A1A8N9U6-F1
#
_cell.length_a   1.000
_cell.length_b   1.000
_cell.length_c   1.000
_cell.angle_alpha   90.00
_cell.angle_beta   90.00
_cell.angle_gamma   90.00
#
_symmetry.space_group_name_H-M   'P 1'
#
loop_
_entity.id
_entity.type
_entity.pdbx_description
1 polymer ?
#
loop_
_entity_poly.entity_id
_entity_poly.type
_entity_poly.pdbx_seq_one_letter_code
_entity_poly.pdbx_strand_id
1 'polypeptide(L)' 'MVNIVVTDVNDNDPTFDSSLTVNLTVIEEQSHAYVGQVKATDPDLGANGQVHYRLVNHQTLFTINASG' A
#
# COMPACT_ATOMS: atom_id res chain seq x y z
N MET A 1 -38.93 20.18 0.26
CA MET A 1 -37.51 19.99 -0.14
C MET A 1 -37.08 18.64 0.39
N VAL A 2 -36.47 17.80 -0.45
CA VAL A 2 -35.97 16.48 -0.03
C VAL A 2 -34.45 16.55 -0.09
N ASN A 3 -33.78 16.09 0.96
CA ASN A 3 -32.33 15.98 1.02
C ASN A 3 -31.94 14.51 0.88
N ILE A 4 -31.00 14.21 -0.03
CA ILE A 4 -30.48 12.86 -0.26
C ILE A 4 -28.98 12.92 0.02
N VAL A 5 -28.52 12.04 0.91
CA VAL A 5 -27.11 11.88 1.24
C VAL A 5 -26.72 10.45 0.87
N VAL A 6 -25.68 10.32 0.06
CA VAL A 6 -25.12 9.01 -0.31
C VAL A 6 -24.04 8.65 0.69
N THR A 7 -24.09 7.44 1.22
CA THR A 7 -23.07 6.87 2.10
C THR A 7 -22.11 6.00 1.31
N ASP A 8 -20.85 6.01 1.74
CA ASP A 8 -19.79 5.17 1.19
C ASP A 8 -20.00 3.69 1.53
N VAL A 9 -19.59 2.80 0.63
CA VAL A 9 -19.52 1.35 0.80
C VAL A 9 -18.16 0.91 0.27
N ASN A 10 -17.52 -0.06 0.92
CA ASN A 10 -16.23 -0.60 0.51
C ASN A 10 -16.38 -1.48 -0.75
N ASP A 11 -16.46 -0.87 -1.92
CA ASP A 11 -16.70 -1.53 -3.20
C ASP A 11 -15.54 -1.37 -4.21
N ASN A 12 -14.48 -0.67 -3.83
CA ASN A 12 -13.23 -0.62 -4.58
C ASN A 12 -12.15 -1.44 -3.85
N ASP A 13 -11.25 -2.05 -4.64
CA ASP A 13 -10.07 -2.73 -4.10
C ASP A 13 -8.85 -1.80 -4.22
N PRO A 14 -7.89 -1.85 -3.28
CA PRO A 14 -6.65 -1.10 -3.40
C PRO A 14 -5.88 -1.46 -4.68
N THR A 15 -5.42 -0.45 -5.40
CA THR A 15 -4.64 -0.60 -6.65
C THR A 15 -3.23 -0.07 -6.49
N PHE A 16 -2.23 -0.85 -6.93
CA PHE A 16 -0.82 -0.42 -6.89
C PHE A 16 -0.51 0.63 -7.96
N ASP A 17 0.33 1.60 -7.60
CA ASP A 17 0.85 2.62 -8.50
C ASP A 17 1.87 2.00 -9.47
N SER A 18 1.43 1.79 -10.71
CA SER A 18 2.25 1.21 -11.77
C SER A 18 3.38 2.11 -12.26
N SER A 19 3.43 3.38 -11.82
CA SER A 19 4.53 4.29 -12.15
C SER A 19 5.78 4.04 -11.28
N LEU A 20 5.62 3.33 -10.15
CA LEU A 20 6.74 2.97 -9.29
C LEU A 20 7.57 1.83 -9.87
N THR A 21 8.87 1.86 -9.59
CA THR A 21 9.80 0.85 -10.10
C THR A 21 9.64 -0.47 -9.35
N VAL A 22 9.45 -1.56 -10.11
CA VAL A 22 9.33 -2.92 -9.56
C VAL A 22 10.67 -3.68 -9.52
N ASN A 23 11.62 -3.29 -10.37
CA ASN A 23 12.95 -3.88 -10.41
C ASN A 23 13.87 -3.14 -9.42
N LEU A 24 13.96 -3.67 -8.20
CA LEU A 24 14.70 -3.06 -7.11
C LEU A 24 16.07 -3.71 -6.92
N THR A 25 17.01 -2.92 -6.43
CA THR A 25 18.34 -3.38 -5.99
C THR A 25 18.59 -2.87 -4.58
N VAL A 26 19.40 -3.60 -3.83
CA VAL A 26 19.79 -3.24 -2.47
C VAL A 26 21.28 -3.47 -2.29
N ILE A 27 21.90 -2.64 -1.47
CA ILE A 27 23.30 -2.81 -1.09
C ILE A 27 23.45 -4.05 -0.19
N GLU A 28 24.41 -4.90 -0.52
CA GLU A 28 24.74 -6.09 0.28
C GLU A 28 25.46 -5.69 1.58
N GLU A 29 25.48 -6.61 2.55
CA GLU A 29 26.19 -6.44 3.84
C GLU A 29 25.73 -5.24 4.68
N GLN A 30 24.52 -4.71 4.43
CA GLN A 30 23.91 -3.64 5.22
C GLN A 30 22.56 -4.07 5.80
N SER A 31 22.50 -4.15 7.13
CA SER A 31 21.26 -4.42 7.85
C SER A 31 20.28 -3.24 7.76
N HIS A 32 18.98 -3.53 7.61
CA HIS A 32 17.92 -2.53 7.45
C HIS A 32 18.16 -1.54 6.29
N ALA A 33 18.87 -1.99 5.25
CA ALA A 33 19.03 -1.20 4.04
C ALA A 33 17.67 -0.92 3.37
N TYR A 34 17.53 0.29 2.83
CA TYR A 34 16.36 0.64 2.04
C TYR A 34 16.41 -0.10 0.70
N VAL A 35 15.36 -0.87 0.41
CA VAL A 35 15.23 -1.65 -0.83
C VAL A 35 14.43 -0.88 -1.88
N GLY A 36 13.36 -0.22 -1.45
CA GLY A 36 12.42 0.48 -2.30
C GLY A 36 11.13 0.80 -1.57
N GLN A 37 10.17 1.32 -2.32
CA GLN A 37 8.86 1.69 -1.83
C GLN A 37 7.78 1.20 -2.80
N VAL A 38 6.67 0.74 -2.25
CA VAL A 38 5.43 0.47 -2.98
C VAL A 38 4.36 1.47 -2.54
N LYS A 39 3.38 1.68 -3.40
CA LYS A 39 2.23 2.51 -3.09
C LYS A 39 1.00 1.89 -3.73
N ALA A 40 -0.05 1.75 -2.95
CA ALA A 40 -1.39 1.47 -3.44
C ALA A 40 -2.38 2.52 -2.93
N THR A 41 -3.44 2.70 -3.69
CA THR A 41 -4.51 3.65 -3.41
C THR A 41 -5.85 2.98 -3.59
N ASP A 42 -6.76 3.32 -2.69
CA ASP A 42 -8.15 2.91 -2.73
C ASP A 42 -9.01 4.20 -2.73
N PRO A 43 -9.92 4.38 -3.70
CA PRO A 43 -10.71 5.60 -3.83
C PRO A 43 -11.85 5.72 -2.80
N ASP A 44 -12.13 4.68 -2.01
CA ASP A 44 -13.20 4.69 -1.00
C ASP A 44 -12.91 5.68 0.14
N LEU A 45 -13.95 6.09 0.86
CA LEU A 45 -13.82 7.12 1.88
C LEU A 45 -13.41 6.56 3.24
N GLY A 46 -12.59 7.33 3.97
CA GLY A 46 -12.29 7.09 5.38
C GLY A 46 -11.54 5.78 5.62
N ALA A 47 -12.15 4.86 6.37
CA ALA A 47 -11.54 3.57 6.69
C ALA A 47 -11.57 2.58 5.53
N ASN A 48 -12.52 2.72 4.61
CA ASN A 48 -12.63 1.85 3.44
C ASN A 48 -11.47 2.11 2.47
N GLY A 49 -11.06 3.38 2.32
CA GLY A 49 -9.88 3.74 1.53
C GLY A 49 -8.51 3.51 2.21
N GLN A 50 -8.46 2.92 3.41
CA GLN A 50 -7.19 2.74 4.13
C GLN A 50 -6.43 1.49 3.71
N VAL A 51 -5.27 1.70 3.12
CA VAL A 51 -4.38 0.64 2.65
C VAL A 51 -3.40 0.19 3.74
N HIS A 52 -3.26 -1.12 3.91
CA HIS A 52 -2.30 -1.75 4.81
C HIS A 52 -1.39 -2.72 4.06
N TYR A 53 -0.09 -2.67 4.31
CA TYR A 53 0.91 -3.49 3.62
C TYR A 53 1.38 -4.66 4.46
N ARG A 54 1.59 -5.81 3.82
CA ARG A 54 2.21 -6.99 4.42
C ARG A 54 2.95 -7.80 3.36
N LEU A 55 4.17 -8.25 3.69
CA LEU A 55 4.91 -9.20 2.86
C LEU A 55 4.32 -10.60 3.00
N VAL A 56 4.12 -11.32 1.91
CA VAL A 56 3.59 -12.70 1.93
C VAL A 56 4.70 -13.72 2.23
N ASN A 57 5.94 -13.37 1.88
CA ASN A 57 7.12 -14.24 1.94
C ASN A 57 8.34 -13.46 2.45
N HIS A 58 9.36 -14.21 2.90
CA HIS A 58 10.67 -13.67 3.34
C HIS A 58 10.61 -12.63 4.47
N GLN A 59 9.60 -12.68 5.34
CA GLN A 59 9.42 -11.77 6.49
C GLN A 59 10.58 -11.80 7.51
N THR A 60 11.45 -12.82 7.45
CA THR A 60 12.66 -12.92 8.28
C THR A 60 13.86 -12.15 7.70
N LEU A 61 13.79 -11.79 6.42
CA LEU A 61 14.85 -11.10 5.68
C LEU A 61 14.47 -9.66 5.36
N PHE A 62 13.19 -9.43 5.06
CA PHE A 62 12.65 -8.13 4.69
C PHE A 62 11.50 -7.74 5.61
N THR A 63 11.35 -6.43 5.80
CA THR A 63 10.23 -5.82 6.53
C THR A 63 9.65 -4.70 5.69
N ILE A 64 8.33 -4.48 5.80
CA ILE A 64 7.62 -3.36 5.18
C ILE A 64 6.99 -2.51 6.28
N ASN A 65 7.03 -1.20 6.13
CA ASN A 65 6.41 -0.29 7.10
C ASN A 65 5.00 0.12 6.61
N ALA A 66 4.29 0.90 7.42
CA ALA A 66 2.91 1.32 7.09
C ALA A 66 2.82 2.26 5.87
N SER A 67 3.92 2.89 5.48
CA SER A 67 4.00 3.75 4.29
C SER A 67 4.36 3.02 2.98
N GLY A 68 4.46 1.68 3.03
CA GLY A 68 4.90 0.86 1.91
C GLY A 68 6.41 0.88 1.74
#